data_AF-A0AAD6HYM3-F1
#
_entry.id   AF-A0AAD6HYM3-F1
#
_cell.length_a   1.000
_cell.length_b   1.000
_cell.length_c   1.000
_cell.angle_alpha   90.00
_cell.angle_beta   90.00
_cell.angle_gamma   90.00
#
_symmetry.space_group_name_H-M   'P 1'
#
loop_
_entity.id
_entity.type
_entity.pdbx_description
1 polymer ?
#
loop_
_entity_poly.entity_id
_entity_poly.type
_entity_poly.pdbx_seq_one_letter_code
_entity_poly.pdbx_strand_id
1 'polypeptide(L)'
;MKLGGISNDIINNLNPLSLIIFIPIMDQIVYPGLRRMGFMFTPLKRITAGFIVAGCAMISATVTQYYIYKKNLCGKDANYCLEKEGKYSDISVWVQAATYILAGISEIFASVTSLEFAFTKAPRNMRSLVQAVSLFMNVFSSALGQALVGLSADPLLEWNYGVAAILAFVGGIGFWLTNYKLDQEEDRLNLLPQSHFAQVGVRSRDEEK
;
A
#
# COMPACT_ATOMS: atom_id res chain seq x y z
N MET A 1 17.02 17.85 6.80
CA MET A 1 16.40 18.63 5.71
C MET A 1 16.02 19.99 6.27
N LYS A 2 15.96 21.05 5.45
CA LYS A 2 15.42 22.34 5.88
C LYS A 2 13.89 22.28 5.87
N LEU A 3 13.24 22.48 7.02
CA LEU A 3 11.79 22.38 7.17
C LEU A 3 11.01 23.55 6.55
N GLY A 4 11.66 24.63 6.10
CA GLY A 4 10.99 25.71 5.36
C GLY A 4 9.74 26.31 6.03
N GLY A 5 9.66 26.27 7.37
CA GLY A 5 8.49 26.75 8.14
C GLY A 5 7.32 25.74 8.26
N ILE A 6 7.49 24.49 7.86
CA ILE A 6 6.45 23.46 7.84
C ILE A 6 6.64 22.50 9.04
N SER A 7 5.57 22.18 9.77
CA SER A 7 5.62 21.21 10.88
C SER A 7 5.85 19.79 10.35
N ASN A 8 6.61 18.97 11.07
CA ASN A 8 6.80 17.54 10.74
C ASN A 8 5.47 16.78 10.66
N ASP A 9 4.42 17.27 11.32
CA ASP A 9 3.07 16.71 11.26
C ASP A 9 2.50 16.70 9.84
N ILE A 10 2.84 17.70 9.02
CA ILE A 10 2.34 17.75 7.65
C ILE A 10 2.93 16.58 6.85
N ILE A 11 4.21 16.24 7.06
CA ILE A 11 4.91 15.16 6.36
C ILE A 11 4.25 13.80 6.65
N ASN A 12 3.96 13.51 7.92
CA ASN A 12 3.28 12.26 8.30
C ASN A 12 1.84 12.18 7.79
N ASN A 13 1.15 13.32 7.69
CA ASN A 13 -0.20 13.40 7.16
C ASN A 13 -0.28 13.47 5.63
N LEU A 14 0.85 13.53 4.91
CA LEU A 14 0.85 13.52 3.44
C LEU A 14 0.25 12.25 2.86
N ASN A 15 0.43 11.08 3.50
CA ASN A 15 -0.14 9.82 2.98
C ASN A 15 -1.68 9.81 3.04
N PRO A 16 -2.34 10.03 4.19
CA PRO A 16 -3.80 10.17 4.24
C PRO A 16 -4.34 11.28 3.34
N LEU A 17 -3.66 12.43 3.26
CA LEU A 17 -4.05 13.52 2.36
C LEU A 17 -3.98 13.11 0.88
N SER A 18 -2.93 12.37 0.51
CA SER A 18 -2.80 11.79 -0.82
C SER A 18 -3.98 10.87 -1.11
N LEU A 19 -4.35 9.96 -0.20
CA LEU A 19 -5.51 9.08 -0.38
C LEU A 19 -6.81 9.87 -0.63
N ILE A 20 -7.10 10.87 0.20
CA ILE A 20 -8.32 11.68 0.09
C ILE A 20 -8.42 12.37 -1.29
N ILE A 21 -7.29 12.81 -1.85
CA ILE A 21 -7.24 13.49 -3.14
C ILE A 21 -7.27 12.48 -4.30
N PHE A 22 -6.52 11.38 -4.22
CA PHE A 22 -6.32 10.46 -5.33
C PHE A 22 -7.43 9.41 -5.47
N ILE A 23 -8.14 9.03 -4.41
CA ILE A 23 -9.29 8.12 -4.48
C ILE A 23 -10.35 8.61 -5.49
N PRO A 24 -10.91 9.84 -5.37
CA PRO A 24 -11.93 10.31 -6.31
C PRO A 24 -11.39 10.43 -7.73
N ILE A 25 -10.11 10.77 -7.90
CA ILE A 25 -9.46 10.83 -9.22
C ILE A 25 -9.39 9.43 -9.85
N MET A 26 -8.99 8.42 -9.08
CA MET A 26 -8.93 7.05 -9.57
C MET A 26 -10.32 6.52 -9.94
N ASP A 27 -11.30 6.75 -9.08
CA ASP A 27 -12.67 6.26 -9.25
C ASP A 27 -13.43 6.94 -10.40
N GLN A 28 -13.30 8.26 -10.52
CA GLN A 28 -14.09 9.05 -11.47
C GLN A 28 -13.38 9.31 -12.80
N ILE A 29 -12.05 9.23 -12.86
CA ILE A 29 -11.28 9.55 -14.07
C ILE A 29 -10.56 8.32 -14.60
N VAL A 30 -9.73 7.68 -13.76
CA VAL A 30 -8.82 6.62 -14.23
C VAL A 30 -9.56 5.35 -14.61
N TYR A 31 -10.41 4.81 -13.74
CA TYR A 31 -11.18 3.60 -14.04
C TYR A 31 -12.17 3.76 -15.21
N PRO A 32 -12.98 4.82 -15.32
CA PRO A 32 -13.85 5.00 -16.48
C PRO A 32 -13.06 5.31 -17.75
N GLY A 33 -11.93 6.03 -17.65
CA GLY A 33 -11.02 6.25 -18.78
C GLY A 33 -10.45 4.94 -19.32
N LEU A 34 -9.97 4.07 -18.43
CA LEU A 34 -9.43 2.76 -18.81
C LEU A 34 -10.51 1.83 -19.39
N ARG A 35 -11.75 1.92 -18.88
CA ARG A 35 -12.91 1.23 -19.44
C ARG A 35 -13.27 1.74 -20.84
N ARG A 36 -13.14 3.03 -21.11
CA ARG A 36 -13.33 3.61 -22.47
C ARG A 36 -12.25 3.15 -23.46
N MET A 37 -11.04 2.86 -22.98
CA MET A 37 -9.96 2.31 -23.81
C MET A 37 -10.12 0.80 -24.08
N GLY A 38 -11.19 0.16 -23.59
CA GLY A 38 -11.47 -1.26 -23.82
C GLY A 38 -10.60 -2.21 -23.00
N PHE A 39 -9.79 -1.71 -22.05
CA PHE A 39 -8.96 -2.55 -21.20
C PHE A 39 -9.73 -2.93 -19.93
N MET A 40 -10.04 -4.22 -19.77
CA MET A 40 -10.62 -4.73 -18.52
C MET A 40 -9.53 -4.85 -17.46
N PHE A 41 -9.49 -3.84 -16.58
CA PHE A 41 -8.56 -3.79 -15.47
C PHE A 41 -9.11 -4.57 -14.30
N THR A 42 -8.85 -5.89 -14.32
CA THR A 42 -9.27 -6.83 -13.29
C THR A 42 -8.68 -6.44 -11.92
N PRO A 43 -9.38 -6.73 -10.82
CA PRO A 43 -8.89 -6.49 -9.46
C PRO A 43 -7.49 -7.09 -9.22
N LEU A 44 -7.18 -8.26 -9.78
CA LEU A 44 -5.87 -8.91 -9.64
C LEU A 44 -4.75 -8.13 -10.35
N LYS A 45 -5.01 -7.57 -11.54
CA LYS A 45 -4.07 -6.71 -12.25
C LYS A 45 -3.84 -5.39 -11.52
N ARG A 46 -4.88 -4.82 -10.90
CA ARG A 46 -4.78 -3.63 -10.04
C ARG A 46 -3.85 -3.88 -8.87
N ILE A 47 -4.05 -4.97 -8.13
CA ILE A 47 -3.19 -5.32 -6.98
C ILE A 47 -1.74 -5.50 -7.41
N THR A 48 -1.50 -6.17 -8.55
CA THR A 48 -0.14 -6.32 -9.12
C THR A 48 0.48 -4.97 -9.47
N ALA A 49 -0.28 -4.05 -10.08
CA ALA A 49 0.17 -2.69 -10.35
C ALA A 49 0.48 -1.92 -9.05
N GLY A 50 -0.31 -2.12 -7.99
CA GLY A 50 -0.05 -1.57 -6.66
C GLY A 50 1.32 -1.96 -6.12
N PHE A 51 1.70 -3.24 -6.19
CA PHE A 51 3.03 -3.69 -5.78
C PHE A 51 4.17 -3.07 -6.60
N ILE A 52 3.97 -2.89 -7.91
CA ILE A 52 4.97 -2.22 -8.78
C ILE A 52 5.13 -0.75 -8.37
N VAL A 53 4.02 -0.04 -8.15
CA VAL A 53 4.05 1.37 -7.71
C VAL A 53 4.68 1.50 -6.32
N ALA A 54 4.40 0.57 -5.40
CA ALA A 54 5.04 0.51 -4.09
C ALA A 54 6.57 0.33 -4.21
N GLY A 55 7.01 -0.56 -5.11
CA GLY A 55 8.43 -0.72 -5.44
C GLY A 55 9.06 0.58 -5.96
N CYS A 56 8.39 1.28 -6.87
CA CYS A 56 8.82 2.59 -7.37
C CYS A 56 8.89 3.65 -6.25
N ALA A 57 7.93 3.65 -5.32
CA ALA A 57 7.94 4.54 -4.16
C ALA A 57 9.16 4.28 -3.27
N MET A 58 9.49 3.02 -2.99
CA MET A 58 10.66 2.66 -2.19
C MET A 58 11.98 2.95 -2.91
N ILE A 59 12.04 2.82 -4.24
CA ILE A 59 13.19 3.28 -5.03
C ILE A 59 13.34 4.80 -4.90
N SER A 60 12.26 5.57 -5.02
CA SER A 60 12.27 7.03 -4.80
C SER A 60 12.81 7.39 -3.40
N ALA A 61 12.38 6.66 -2.37
CA ALA A 61 12.89 6.82 -1.00
C ALA A 61 14.40 6.55 -0.91
N THR A 62 14.87 5.45 -1.50
CA THR A 62 16.28 5.05 -1.52
C THR A 62 17.14 6.11 -2.21
N VAL A 63 16.70 6.59 -3.39
CA VAL A 63 17.40 7.64 -4.14
C VAL A 63 17.45 8.94 -3.35
N THR A 64 16.33 9.33 -2.73
CA THR A 64 16.27 10.52 -1.88
C THR A 64 17.26 10.41 -0.71
N GLN A 65 17.32 9.24 -0.06
CA GLN A 65 18.24 8.96 1.04
C GLN A 65 19.71 8.99 0.59
N TYR A 66 20.02 8.41 -0.56
CA TYR A 66 21.35 8.47 -1.16
C TYR A 66 21.82 9.92 -1.41
N TYR A 67 20.94 10.76 -1.96
CA TYR A 67 21.25 12.17 -2.18
C TYR A 67 21.43 12.97 -0.88
N ILE A 68 20.72 12.60 0.19
CA ILE A 68 20.92 13.20 1.52
C ILE A 68 22.31 12.88 2.06
N TYR A 69 22.74 11.62 2.00
CA TYR A 69 24.09 11.26 2.43
C TYR A 69 25.19 11.89 1.59
N LYS A 70 24.97 12.06 0.28
CA LYS A 70 25.96 12.68 -0.61
C LYS A 70 26.10 14.19 -0.43
N LYS A 71 25.02 14.91 -0.10
CA LYS A 71 25.02 16.38 0.07
C LYS A 71 25.26 16.84 1.51
N ASN A 72 25.18 15.95 2.49
CA ASN A 72 25.45 16.29 3.90
C ASN A 72 26.94 16.53 4.16
N LEU A 73 27.24 17.57 4.96
CA LEU A 73 28.63 17.90 5.35
C LEU A 73 29.32 16.77 6.15
N CYS A 74 28.57 15.94 6.88
CA CYS A 74 29.09 14.76 7.60
C CYS A 74 28.99 13.44 6.82
N GLY A 75 28.62 13.48 5.53
CA GLY A 75 28.53 12.27 4.70
C GLY A 75 27.51 11.25 5.21
N LYS A 76 28.02 10.06 5.57
CA LYS A 76 27.22 8.85 5.89
C LYS A 76 26.60 8.86 7.29
N ASP A 77 27.12 9.68 8.21
CA ASP A 77 26.63 9.79 9.60
C ASP A 77 25.73 11.01 9.76
N ALA A 78 24.61 11.02 9.03
CA ALA A 78 23.71 12.16 8.96
C ALA A 78 23.07 12.49 10.33
N ASN A 79 22.69 11.49 11.12
CA ASN A 79 22.09 11.67 12.45
C ASN A 79 23.08 12.22 13.47
N TYR A 80 24.33 11.73 13.48
CA TYR A 80 25.37 12.23 14.40
C TYR A 80 25.66 13.72 14.17
N CYS A 81 25.68 14.16 12.92
CA CYS A 81 25.89 15.55 12.54
C CYS A 81 24.72 16.46 12.94
N LEU A 82 23.50 15.93 12.84
CA LEU A 82 22.27 16.64 13.18
C LEU A 82 22.18 16.87 14.70
N GLU A 83 22.56 15.87 15.50
CA GLU A 83 22.56 15.92 16.95
C GLU A 83 23.71 16.76 17.52
N LYS A 84 24.91 16.70 16.92
CA LYS A 84 26.12 17.36 17.45
C LYS A 84 26.35 18.77 16.91
N GLU A 85 26.02 19.04 15.64
CA GLU A 85 26.31 20.33 15.00
C GLU A 85 25.07 21.12 14.58
N GLY A 86 23.86 20.54 14.69
CA GLY A 86 22.62 21.21 14.27
C GLY A 86 22.59 21.61 12.80
N LYS A 87 23.44 21.00 11.95
CA LYS A 87 23.55 21.31 10.53
C LYS A 87 22.63 20.39 9.72
N TYR A 88 21.78 21.00 8.91
CA TYR A 88 20.83 20.29 8.06
C TYR A 88 21.31 20.21 6.61
N SER A 89 20.98 19.12 5.92
CA SER A 89 21.04 19.07 4.45
C SER A 89 20.15 20.15 3.84
N ASP A 90 20.67 20.86 2.82
CA ASP A 90 19.93 21.84 2.00
C ASP A 90 18.89 21.22 1.06
N ILE A 91 18.53 19.95 1.28
CA ILE A 91 17.46 19.28 0.53
C ILE A 91 16.11 19.68 1.11
N SER A 92 15.19 20.07 0.22
CA SER A 92 13.82 20.41 0.55
C SER A 92 13.01 19.17 0.93
N VAL A 93 12.17 19.32 1.95
CA VAL A 93 11.25 18.27 2.42
C VAL A 93 10.27 17.84 1.32
N TRP A 94 9.97 18.71 0.36
CA TRP A 94 9.09 18.43 -0.78
C TRP A 94 9.53 17.26 -1.66
N VAL A 95 10.82 16.90 -1.65
CA VAL A 95 11.28 15.69 -2.36
C VAL A 95 10.65 14.43 -1.76
N GLN A 96 10.37 14.41 -0.45
CA GLN A 96 9.67 13.30 0.19
C GLN A 96 8.20 13.21 -0.21
N ALA A 97 7.58 14.33 -0.58
CA ALA A 97 6.18 14.35 -1.00
C ALA A 97 5.95 13.43 -2.21
N ALA A 98 6.90 13.32 -3.13
CA ALA A 98 6.83 12.39 -4.25
C ALA A 98 6.74 10.92 -3.79
N THR A 99 7.53 10.53 -2.80
CA THR A 99 7.49 9.18 -2.22
C THR A 99 6.14 8.89 -1.55
N TYR A 100 5.61 9.83 -0.77
CA TYR A 100 4.31 9.67 -0.11
C TYR A 100 3.14 9.62 -1.11
N ILE A 101 3.19 10.41 -2.18
CA ILE A 101 2.17 10.38 -3.23
C ILE A 101 2.19 9.02 -3.95
N LEU A 102 3.36 8.51 -4.31
CA LEU A 102 3.49 7.19 -4.93
C LEU A 102 3.03 6.08 -3.98
N ALA A 103 3.36 6.18 -2.68
CA ALA A 103 2.89 5.24 -1.67
C ALA A 103 1.35 5.24 -1.57
N GLY A 104 0.72 6.42 -1.51
CA GLY A 104 -0.74 6.54 -1.49
C GLY A 104 -1.40 5.92 -2.73
N ILE A 105 -0.84 6.14 -3.92
CA ILE A 105 -1.33 5.50 -5.15
C ILE A 105 -1.20 3.97 -5.07
N SER A 106 -0.09 3.47 -4.54
CA SER A 106 0.11 2.02 -4.36
C SER A 106 -0.89 1.41 -3.39
N GLU A 107 -1.24 2.14 -2.33
CA GLU A 107 -2.19 1.71 -1.31
C GLU A 107 -3.62 1.61 -1.86
N ILE A 108 -4.02 2.54 -2.74
CA ILE A 108 -5.30 2.46 -3.47
C ILE A 108 -5.37 1.19 -4.32
N PHE A 109 -4.31 0.90 -5.08
CA PHE A 109 -4.31 -0.26 -5.97
C PHE A 109 -4.16 -1.60 -5.26
N ALA A 110 -3.40 -1.67 -4.17
CA ALA A 110 -3.19 -2.90 -3.43
C ALA A 110 -4.21 -3.09 -2.30
N SER A 111 -4.24 -2.19 -1.32
CA SER A 111 -5.02 -2.38 -0.08
C SER A 111 -6.53 -2.27 -0.33
N VAL A 112 -6.99 -1.15 -0.92
CA VAL A 112 -8.42 -0.92 -1.16
C VAL A 112 -9.00 -1.96 -2.11
N THR A 113 -8.31 -2.24 -3.22
CA THR A 113 -8.77 -3.23 -4.20
C THR A 113 -8.76 -4.65 -3.62
N SER A 114 -7.78 -5.02 -2.78
CA SER A 114 -7.76 -6.36 -2.17
C SER A 114 -8.93 -6.60 -1.22
N LEU A 115 -9.31 -5.59 -0.44
CA LEU A 115 -10.48 -5.65 0.44
C LEU A 115 -11.79 -5.70 -0.35
N GLU A 116 -11.92 -4.88 -1.39
CA GLU A 116 -13.09 -4.90 -2.29
C GLU A 116 -13.24 -6.28 -2.97
N PHE A 117 -12.15 -6.82 -3.49
CA PHE A 117 -12.12 -8.15 -4.10
C PHE A 117 -12.49 -9.24 -3.09
N ALA A 118 -11.93 -9.18 -1.88
CA ALA A 118 -12.21 -10.18 -0.86
C ALA A 118 -13.69 -10.13 -0.39
N PHE A 119 -14.30 -8.93 -0.28
CA PHE A 119 -15.71 -8.78 0.08
C PHE A 119 -16.70 -9.15 -1.02
N THR A 120 -16.31 -9.02 -2.29
CA THR A 120 -17.13 -9.46 -3.42
C THR A 120 -17.12 -10.98 -3.59
N LYS A 121 -16.03 -11.64 -3.23
CA LYS A 121 -15.91 -13.11 -3.29
C LYS A 121 -16.37 -13.83 -2.02
N ALA A 122 -16.42 -13.15 -0.87
CA ALA A 122 -16.84 -13.76 0.39
C ALA A 122 -18.37 -13.82 0.57
N PRO A 123 -18.92 -14.89 1.16
CA PRO A 123 -20.33 -14.96 1.50
C PRO A 123 -20.68 -13.89 2.55
N ARG A 124 -21.93 -13.38 2.52
CA ARG A 124 -22.36 -12.21 3.31
C ARG A 124 -22.04 -12.33 4.81
N ASN A 125 -22.14 -13.54 5.36
CA ASN A 125 -21.91 -13.80 6.79
C ASN A 125 -20.43 -13.90 7.18
N MET A 126 -19.50 -13.96 6.22
CA MET A 126 -18.05 -14.11 6.47
C MET A 126 -17.24 -12.83 6.19
N ARG A 127 -17.89 -11.71 5.86
CA ARG A 127 -17.19 -10.44 5.62
C ARG A 127 -16.37 -9.99 6.82
N SER A 128 -16.87 -10.20 8.04
CA SER A 128 -16.11 -9.92 9.28
C SER A 128 -14.85 -10.78 9.40
N LEU A 129 -14.91 -12.06 9.00
CA LEU A 129 -13.75 -12.94 9.01
C LEU A 129 -12.68 -12.49 8.01
N VAL A 130 -13.09 -12.05 6.81
CA VAL A 130 -12.16 -11.47 5.82
C VAL A 130 -11.45 -10.24 6.36
N GLN A 131 -12.18 -9.34 7.03
CA GLN A 131 -11.59 -8.16 7.67
C GLN A 131 -10.60 -8.56 8.77
N ALA A 132 -10.94 -9.57 9.58
CA ALA A 132 -10.04 -10.08 10.62
C ALA A 132 -8.73 -10.64 10.04
N VAL A 133 -8.80 -11.38 8.91
CA VAL A 133 -7.60 -11.87 8.22
C VAL A 133 -6.77 -10.72 7.67
N SER A 134 -7.39 -9.70 7.09
CA SER A 134 -6.68 -8.50 6.61
C SER A 134 -5.95 -7.78 7.76
N LEU A 135 -6.61 -7.60 8.90
CA LEU A 135 -5.99 -7.01 10.09
C LEU A 135 -4.86 -7.88 10.66
N PHE A 136 -5.00 -9.20 10.60
CA PHE A 136 -3.95 -10.13 11.00
C PHE A 136 -2.70 -10.02 10.11
N MET A 137 -2.86 -9.79 8.80
CA MET A 137 -1.73 -9.54 7.90
C MET A 137 -0.91 -8.30 8.31
N ASN A 138 -1.55 -7.25 8.85
CA ASN A 138 -0.86 -6.07 9.38
C ASN A 138 0.07 -6.40 10.56
N VAL A 139 -0.20 -7.46 11.32
CA VAL A 139 0.67 -7.91 12.41
C VAL A 139 2.00 -8.40 11.85
N PHE A 140 1.98 -9.23 10.80
CA PHE A 140 3.21 -9.68 10.15
C PHE A 140 3.99 -8.54 9.51
N SER A 141 3.28 -7.59 8.87
CA SER A 141 3.90 -6.39 8.30
C SER A 141 4.61 -5.57 9.38
N SER A 142 3.95 -5.33 10.52
CA SER A 142 4.52 -4.60 11.65
C SER A 142 5.70 -5.36 12.29
N ALA A 143 5.60 -6.68 12.41
CA ALA A 143 6.67 -7.52 12.94
C ALA A 143 7.93 -7.47 12.06
N LEU A 144 7.77 -7.52 10.73
CA LEU A 144 8.87 -7.33 9.78
C LEU A 144 9.48 -5.93 9.89
N GLY A 145 8.64 -4.89 10.01
CA GLY A 145 9.12 -3.52 10.25
C GLY A 145 9.98 -3.41 11.51
N GLN A 146 9.57 -4.09 12.59
CA GLN A 146 10.32 -4.10 13.84
C GLN A 146 11.62 -4.92 13.76
N ALA A 147 11.62 -6.03 13.02
CA ALA A 147 12.81 -6.81 12.76
C ALA A 147 13.88 -6.01 11.99
N LEU A 148 13.45 -5.09 11.12
CA LEU A 148 14.33 -4.22 10.33
C LEU A 148 14.75 -2.93 11.06
N VAL A 149 14.31 -2.70 12.31
CA VAL A 149 14.60 -1.44 13.03
C VAL A 149 16.11 -1.24 13.26
N GLY A 150 16.88 -2.32 13.40
CA GLY A 150 18.34 -2.26 13.51
C GLY A 150 19.04 -1.74 12.24
N LEU A 151 18.35 -1.83 11.10
CA LEU A 151 18.80 -1.30 9.81
C LEU A 151 18.50 0.21 9.67
N SER A 152 17.75 0.78 10.62
CA SER A 152 17.47 2.23 10.71
C SER A 152 18.60 3.02 11.38
N ALA A 153 19.76 2.42 11.63
CA ALA A 153 20.98 3.14 11.98
C ALA A 153 21.67 3.68 10.71
N ASP A 154 22.32 4.84 10.79
CA ASP A 154 23.19 5.31 9.70
C ASP A 154 24.41 4.37 9.56
N PRO A 155 24.91 4.11 8.32
CA PRO A 155 24.39 4.46 6.99
C PRO A 155 23.42 3.43 6.38
N LEU A 156 22.89 2.50 7.17
CA LEU A 156 22.12 1.35 6.68
C LEU A 156 20.68 1.70 6.27
N LEU A 157 20.21 2.94 6.49
CA LEU A 157 18.87 3.38 6.07
C LEU A 157 18.64 3.25 4.55
N GLU A 158 19.68 3.48 3.74
CA GLU A 158 19.60 3.29 2.29
C GLU A 158 19.32 1.81 1.96
N TRP A 159 19.98 0.89 2.67
CA TRP A 159 19.73 -0.54 2.55
C TRP A 159 18.34 -0.93 3.05
N ASN A 160 17.80 -0.27 4.07
CA ASN A 160 16.45 -0.54 4.54
C ASN A 160 15.40 -0.26 3.46
N TYR A 161 15.47 0.91 2.82
CA TYR A 161 14.57 1.24 1.72
C TYR A 161 14.84 0.39 0.47
N GLY A 162 16.10 0.05 0.19
CA GLY A 162 16.49 -0.82 -0.92
C GLY A 162 15.93 -2.23 -0.77
N VAL A 163 16.05 -2.83 0.42
CA VAL A 163 15.48 -4.16 0.73
C VAL A 163 13.96 -4.10 0.65
N ALA A 164 13.31 -3.05 1.17
CA ALA A 164 11.87 -2.87 1.04
C ALA A 164 11.41 -2.79 -0.43
N ALA A 165 12.17 -2.11 -1.30
CA ALA A 165 11.90 -2.07 -2.73
C ALA A 165 11.99 -3.47 -3.37
N ILE A 166 13.06 -4.21 -3.08
CA ILE A 166 13.25 -5.57 -3.60
C ILE A 166 12.11 -6.47 -3.15
N LEU A 167 11.73 -6.43 -1.86
CA LEU A 167 10.61 -7.20 -1.33
C LEU A 167 9.29 -6.84 -2.01
N ALA A 168 9.03 -5.56 -2.29
CA ALA A 168 7.84 -5.12 -3.02
C ALA A 168 7.80 -5.69 -4.45
N PHE A 169 8.92 -5.69 -5.17
CA PHE A 169 8.99 -6.27 -6.52
C PHE A 169 8.88 -7.80 -6.51
N VAL A 170 9.59 -8.48 -5.62
CA VAL A 170 9.50 -9.94 -5.47
C VAL A 170 8.09 -10.34 -5.05
N GLY A 171 7.47 -9.60 -4.13
CA GLY A 171 6.08 -9.79 -3.72
C GLY A 171 5.10 -9.57 -4.88
N GLY A 172 5.28 -8.52 -5.67
CA GLY A 172 4.47 -8.25 -6.86
C GLY A 172 4.59 -9.34 -7.93
N ILE A 173 5.82 -9.79 -8.22
CA ILE A 173 6.07 -10.88 -9.18
C ILE A 173 5.49 -12.20 -8.65
N GLY A 174 5.72 -12.52 -7.38
CA GLY A 174 5.17 -13.72 -6.74
C GLY A 174 3.64 -13.72 -6.72
N PHE A 175 3.02 -12.58 -6.41
CA PHE A 175 1.58 -12.40 -6.46
C PHE A 175 1.05 -12.62 -7.89
N TRP A 176 1.69 -12.00 -8.88
CA TRP A 176 1.30 -12.16 -10.27
C TRP A 176 1.40 -13.62 -10.74
N LEU A 177 2.53 -14.29 -10.48
CA LEU A 177 2.72 -15.69 -10.88
C LEU A 177 1.71 -16.64 -10.23
N THR A 178 1.40 -16.43 -8.95
CA THR A 178 0.45 -17.28 -8.22
C THR A 178 -0.98 -17.06 -8.67
N ASN A 179 -1.36 -15.80 -8.93
CA ASN A 179 -2.73 -15.41 -9.20
C ASN A 179 -3.06 -15.26 -10.69
N TYR A 180 -2.08 -15.39 -11.60
CA TYR A 180 -2.32 -15.31 -13.04
C TYR A 180 -3.36 -16.33 -13.52
N LYS A 181 -3.38 -17.53 -12.94
CA LYS A 181 -4.40 -18.54 -13.23
C LYS A 181 -5.79 -18.14 -12.71
N LEU A 182 -5.83 -17.51 -11.53
CA LEU A 182 -7.07 -17.06 -10.90
C LEU A 182 -7.70 -15.89 -11.66
N ASP A 183 -6.87 -15.04 -12.29
CA ASP A 183 -7.32 -13.95 -13.18
C ASP A 183 -8.09 -14.49 -14.39
N GLN A 184 -7.68 -15.66 -14.94
CA GLN A 184 -8.40 -16.31 -16.05
C GLN A 184 -9.72 -16.95 -15.62
N GLU A 185 -9.80 -17.42 -14.37
CA GLU A 185 -11.01 -18.03 -13.81
C GLU A 185 -11.97 -17.01 -13.19
N GLU A 186 -11.57 -15.74 -13.09
CA GLU A 186 -12.34 -14.69 -12.42
C GLU A 186 -13.73 -14.52 -13.04
N ASP A 187 -13.82 -14.50 -14.37
CA ASP A 187 -15.08 -14.37 -15.11
C ASP A 187 -16.01 -15.55 -14.83
N ARG A 188 -15.47 -16.77 -14.72
CA ARG A 188 -16.24 -17.97 -14.36
C ARG A 188 -16.76 -17.89 -12.93
N LEU A 189 -15.94 -17.39 -12.00
CA LEU A 189 -16.34 -17.22 -10.59
C LEU A 189 -17.43 -16.15 -10.44
N ASN A 190 -17.42 -15.11 -11.28
CA ASN A 190 -18.46 -14.08 -11.28
C ASN A 190 -19.82 -14.59 -11.79
N LEU A 191 -19.83 -15.69 -12.56
CA LEU A 191 -21.05 -16.33 -13.07
C LEU A 191 -21.70 -17.31 -12.07
N LEU A 192 -21.04 -17.60 -10.94
CA LEU A 192 -21.61 -18.50 -9.93
C LEU A 192 -22.79 -17.84 -9.19
N PRO A 193 -23.91 -18.55 -9.00
CA PRO A 193 -25.04 -18.02 -8.24
C PRO A 193 -24.61 -17.71 -6.81
N GLN A 194 -25.07 -16.57 -6.25
CA GLN A 194 -24.82 -16.25 -4.85
C GLN A 194 -25.36 -17.37 -3.97
N SER A 195 -24.53 -17.87 -3.05
CA SER A 195 -24.91 -18.93 -2.12
C SER A 195 -26.06 -18.44 -1.23
N HIS A 196 -27.30 -18.80 -1.59
CA HIS A 196 -28.45 -18.67 -0.70
C HIS A 196 -28.35 -19.75 0.37
N PHE A 197 -28.02 -19.37 1.60
CA PHE A 197 -28.28 -20.23 2.74
C PHE A 197 -29.80 -20.30 2.90
N ALA A 198 -30.39 -21.44 2.55
CA ALA A 198 -31.71 -21.78 3.06
C ALA A 198 -31.58 -21.82 4.59
N GLN A 199 -32.23 -20.90 5.30
CA GLN A 199 -32.41 -21.04 6.74
C GLN A 199 -33.14 -22.37 6.95
N VAL A 200 -32.41 -23.40 7.35
CA VAL A 200 -33.03 -24.63 7.86
C VAL A 200 -33.82 -24.20 9.10
N GLY A 201 -35.14 -24.39 9.02
CA GLY A 201 -36.13 -23.64 9.76
C GLY A 201 -35.90 -23.52 11.26
N VAL A 202 -36.00 -22.29 11.75
CA VAL A 202 -36.74 -22.02 12.99
C VAL A 202 -38.02 -21.33 12.54
N ARG A 203 -39.01 -22.15 12.17
CA ARG A 203 -40.39 -21.72 12.04
C ARG A 203 -40.82 -21.36 13.46
N SER A 204 -40.83 -20.07 13.80
CA SER A 204 -41.52 -19.54 14.96
C SER A 204 -43.01 -19.90 14.81
N ARG A 205 -43.39 -21.06 15.35
CA ARG A 205 -44.70 -21.18 15.99
C ARG A 205 -44.63 -20.18 17.13
N ASP A 206 -45.36 -19.09 17.02
CA ASP A 206 -45.99 -18.35 18.13
C ASP A 206 -46.60 -17.06 17.57
N GLU A 207 -47.51 -17.16 16.59
CA GLU A 207 -48.49 -16.11 16.30
C GLU A 207 -49.76 -16.77 15.73
N GLU A 208 -50.39 -17.63 16.54
CA GLU A 208 -51.82 -17.93 16.40
C GLU A 208 -52.34 -18.42 17.76
N LYS A 209 -52.74 -17.45 18.60
CA LYS A 209 -53.87 -17.50 19.53
C LYS A 209 -54.02 -16.19 20.28
#